data_AF-A0A5K1G0X8-F1
#
_entry.id   AF-A0A5K1G0X8-F1
#
_cell.length_a   1.000
_cell.length_b   1.000
_cell.length_c   1.000
_cell.angle_alpha   90.00
_cell.angle_beta   90.00
_cell.angle_gamma   90.00
#
_symmetry.space_group_name_H-M   'P 1'
#
loop_
_entity.id
_entity.type
_entity.pdbx_description
1 polymer ?
#
loop_
_entity_poly.entity_id
_entity_poly.type
_entity_poly.pdbx_seq_one_letter_code
_entity_poly.pdbx_strand_id
1 'polypeptide(L)'
;VMAVTRNSICKAGMESISRGQAVIYYASVFLFFWLFSTPVVSLVFGSYLYVCINWLHLHFDEAFSSLRISNYKAFTRFHITKHGDLEVYTLAIDK
;
A
#
# COMPACT_ATOMS: atom_id res chain seq x y z
N VAL A 1 9.37 -6.03 26.32
CA VAL A 1 8.34 -5.31 27.11
C VAL A 1 6.99 -6.03 27.05
N MET A 2 6.38 -6.24 25.87
CA MET A 2 5.09 -6.94 25.73
C MET A 2 4.92 -8.23 26.53
N ALA A 3 5.89 -9.17 26.46
CA ALA A 3 5.77 -10.45 27.16
C ALA A 3 5.79 -10.31 28.70
N VAL A 4 6.61 -9.38 29.20
CA VAL A 4 6.72 -9.09 30.65
C VAL A 4 5.46 -8.41 31.14
N THR A 5 4.99 -7.37 30.45
CA THR A 5 3.75 -6.67 30.79
C THR A 5 2.55 -7.60 30.72
N ARG A 6 2.50 -8.51 29.73
CA ARG A 6 1.42 -9.51 29.61
C ARG A 6 1.41 -10.51 30.76
N ASN A 7 2.57 -10.98 31.23
CA ASN A 7 2.64 -11.87 32.39
C ASN A 7 2.14 -11.19 33.67
N SER A 8 2.42 -9.89 33.82
CA SER A 8 1.88 -9.08 34.92
C SER A 8 0.36 -8.90 34.80
N ILE A 9 -0.17 -8.62 33.59
CA ILE A 9 -1.61 -8.51 33.33
C ILE A 9 -2.35 -9.80 33.67
N CYS A 10 -1.81 -10.96 33.27
CA CYS A 10 -2.44 -12.25 33.51
C CYS A 10 -2.48 -12.64 35.00
N LYS A 11 -1.56 -12.12 35.82
CA LYS A 11 -1.49 -12.44 37.26
C LYS A 11 -2.23 -11.43 38.14
N ALA A 12 -2.21 -10.15 37.79
CA ALA A 12 -2.71 -9.05 38.63
C ALA A 12 -3.94 -8.33 38.05
N GLY A 13 -4.38 -8.69 36.83
CA GLY A 13 -5.49 -8.05 36.14
C GLY A 13 -5.07 -6.77 35.41
N MET A 14 -5.89 -6.31 34.47
CA MET A 14 -5.63 -5.07 33.71
C MET A 14 -5.70 -3.80 34.58
N GLU A 15 -6.40 -3.85 35.72
CA GLU A 15 -6.53 -2.70 36.64
C GLU A 15 -5.24 -2.37 37.40
N SER A 16 -4.29 -3.30 37.46
CA SER A 16 -3.03 -3.11 38.19
C SER A 16 -2.00 -2.26 37.41
N ILE A 17 -2.32 -1.83 36.18
CA ILE A 17 -1.37 -1.14 35.29
C ILE A 17 -1.59 0.36 35.30
N SER A 18 -0.50 1.12 35.46
CA SER A 18 -0.52 2.57 35.31
C SER A 18 -0.85 2.99 33.88
N ARG A 19 -1.56 4.11 33.72
CA ARG A 19 -2.01 4.62 32.41
C ARG A 19 -0.87 4.76 31.40
N GLY A 20 0.32 5.17 31.84
CA GLY A 20 1.50 5.30 30.96
C GLY A 20 2.05 3.95 30.49
N GLN A 21 2.04 2.93 31.37
CA GLN A 21 2.44 1.58 31.02
C GLN A 21 1.45 0.92 30.05
N ALA A 22 0.15 1.24 30.15
CA ALA A 22 -0.85 0.80 29.19
C ALA A 22 -0.59 1.37 27.78
N VAL A 23 -0.23 2.66 27.67
CA VAL A 23 0.11 3.29 26.38
C VAL A 23 1.32 2.61 25.75
N ILE A 24 2.38 2.37 26.53
CA ILE A 24 3.58 1.68 26.04
C ILE A 24 3.26 0.26 25.60
N TYR A 25 2.39 -0.45 26.33
CA TYR A 25 1.93 -1.78 25.95
C TYR A 25 1.20 -1.76 24.60
N TYR A 26 0.21 -0.88 24.41
CA TYR A 26 -0.50 -0.79 23.13
C TYR A 26 0.40 -0.37 21.96
N ALA A 27 1.28 0.61 22.17
CA ALA A 27 2.22 1.04 21.14
C ALA A 27 3.17 -0.08 20.71
N SER A 28 3.69 -0.86 21.66
CA SER A 28 4.57 -1.99 21.35
C SER A 28 3.84 -3.13 20.64
N VAL A 29 2.58 -3.43 21.02
CA VAL A 29 1.72 -4.40 20.32
C VAL A 29 1.47 -3.96 18.88
N PHE A 30 1.12 -2.70 18.69
CA PHE A 30 0.88 -2.13 17.36
C PHE A 30 2.11 -2.25 16.47
N LEU A 31 3.29 -1.84 16.95
CA LEU A 31 4.53 -1.96 16.19
C LEU A 31 4.89 -3.41 15.85
N PHE A 32 4.64 -4.35 16.76
CA PHE A 32 4.87 -5.77 16.51
C PHE A 32 3.98 -6.30 15.37
N PHE A 33 2.67 -6.03 15.44
CA PHE A 33 1.74 -6.44 14.38
C PHE A 33 2.00 -5.73 13.06
N TRP A 34 2.35 -4.44 13.10
CA TRP A 34 2.73 -3.69 11.91
C TRP A 34 3.92 -4.34 11.21
N LEU A 35 5.01 -4.59 11.94
CA LEU A 35 6.25 -5.14 11.39
C LEU A 35 6.05 -6.52 10.76
N PHE A 36 5.12 -7.32 11.29
CA PHE A 36 4.81 -8.64 10.75
C PHE A 36 3.78 -8.59 9.62
N SER A 37 2.81 -7.67 9.69
CA SER A 37 1.78 -7.50 8.68
C SER A 37 2.37 -7.02 7.36
N THR A 38 3.32 -6.08 7.39
CA THR A 38 3.92 -5.52 6.17
C THR A 38 4.56 -6.57 5.24
N PRO A 39 5.44 -7.50 5.69
CA PRO A 39 6.00 -8.53 4.82
C PRO A 39 4.97 -9.58 4.40
N VAL A 40 3.97 -9.89 5.23
CA VAL A 40 2.93 -10.87 4.88
C VAL A 40 2.05 -10.32 3.77
N VAL A 41 1.56 -9.09 3.94
CA VAL A 41 0.72 -8.43 2.92
C VAL A 41 1.53 -8.23 1.63
N SER A 42 2.79 -7.79 1.71
CA SER A 42 3.62 -7.61 0.52
C SER A 42 3.90 -8.93 -0.21
N LEU A 43 4.07 -10.04 0.51
CA LEU A 43 4.24 -11.37 -0.08
C LEU A 43 2.96 -11.85 -0.76
N VAL A 44 1.79 -11.67 -0.12
CA VAL A 44 0.49 -11.99 -0.72
C VAL A 44 0.25 -11.19 -2.00
N PHE A 45 0.43 -9.86 -1.96
CA PHE A 45 0.26 -9.04 -3.15
C PHE A 45 1.33 -9.33 -4.22
N GLY A 46 2.58 -9.55 -3.83
CA GLY A 46 3.66 -9.87 -4.74
C GLY A 46 3.47 -11.22 -5.44
N SER A 47 3.07 -12.26 -4.70
CA SER A 47 2.77 -13.58 -5.25
C SER A 47 1.54 -13.56 -6.15
N TYR A 48 0.49 -12.83 -5.76
CA TYR A 48 -0.69 -12.61 -6.61
C TYR A 48 -0.27 -12.03 -7.97
N LEU A 49 0.46 -10.90 -7.96
CA LEU A 49 0.94 -10.26 -9.18
C LEU A 49 1.87 -11.18 -9.99
N TYR A 50 2.76 -11.93 -9.33
CA TYR A 50 3.67 -12.88 -10.00
C TYR A 50 2.91 -13.97 -10.76
N VAL A 51 1.87 -14.55 -10.16
CA VAL A 51 1.03 -15.58 -10.80
C VAL A 51 0.22 -14.98 -11.95
N CYS A 52 -0.36 -13.80 -11.75
CA CYS A 52 -1.12 -13.09 -12.80
C CYS A 52 -0.27 -12.82 -14.04
N ILE A 53 0.99 -12.42 -13.86
CA ILE A 53 1.92 -12.10 -14.95
C ILE A 53 2.40 -13.35 -15.68
N ASN A 54 2.84 -14.39 -14.95
CA ASN A 54 3.50 -15.55 -15.56
C ASN A 54 2.53 -16.56 -16.15
N TRP A 55 1.34 -16.73 -15.56
CA TRP A 55 0.40 -17.79 -15.96
C TRP A 55 -0.78 -17.25 -16.75
N LEU A 56 -1.44 -16.22 -16.21
CA LEU A 56 -2.72 -15.73 -16.70
C LEU A 56 -2.59 -14.61 -17.72
N HIS A 57 -1.41 -13.98 -17.83
CA HIS A 57 -1.14 -12.81 -18.65
C HIS A 57 -2.19 -11.68 -18.45
N LEU A 58 -2.75 -11.58 -17.25
CA LEU A 58 -3.82 -10.67 -16.85
C LEU A 58 -3.26 -9.61 -15.88
N HIS A 59 -3.84 -8.39 -15.87
CA HIS A 59 -3.41 -7.22 -15.04
C HIS A 59 -2.05 -6.58 -15.34
N PHE A 60 -1.51 -6.74 -16.55
CA PHE A 60 -0.30 -5.99 -16.88
C PHE A 60 -0.51 -4.47 -16.99
N ASP A 61 -1.68 -4.01 -17.43
CA ASP A 61 -1.94 -2.58 -17.65
C ASP A 61 -2.19 -1.83 -16.33
N GLU A 62 -2.77 -2.47 -15.31
CA GLU A 62 -2.99 -1.84 -14.00
C GLU A 62 -1.72 -1.82 -13.14
N ALA A 63 -0.93 -2.91 -13.14
CA ALA A 63 0.29 -3.00 -12.35
C ALA A 63 1.47 -2.21 -12.94
N PHE A 64 1.43 -1.92 -14.24
CA PHE A 64 2.46 -1.16 -14.96
C PHE A 64 1.91 0.05 -15.72
N SER A 65 0.75 0.61 -15.35
CA SER A 65 0.22 1.82 -16.01
C SER A 65 1.21 3.00 -15.95
N SER A 66 2.19 2.97 -15.03
CA SER A 66 3.27 3.94 -14.91
C SER A 66 4.63 3.48 -15.45
N LEU A 67 4.81 2.20 -15.80
CA LEU A 67 6.11 1.59 -16.11
C LEU A 67 6.14 0.79 -17.43
N ARG A 68 4.99 0.56 -18.07
CA ARG A 68 4.88 -0.17 -19.34
C ARG A 68 5.06 0.82 -20.50
N ILE A 69 6.31 0.97 -20.92
CA ILE A 69 6.80 1.62 -22.15
C ILE A 69 7.44 3.00 -21.89
N SER A 70 8.76 3.01 -21.61
CA SER A 70 9.54 4.25 -21.57
C SER A 70 9.60 4.98 -22.93
N ASN A 71 9.22 4.30 -24.02
CA ASN A 71 9.27 4.81 -25.40
C ASN A 71 7.93 5.33 -25.94
N TYR A 72 6.84 5.26 -25.18
CA TYR A 72 5.50 5.66 -25.65
C TYR A 72 4.98 6.74 -24.71
N LYS A 73 5.57 7.92 -24.86
CA LYS A 73 5.19 9.10 -24.09
C LYS A 73 4.18 9.90 -24.91
N ALA A 74 2.90 9.58 -24.75
CA ALA A 74 1.84 10.40 -25.31
C ALA A 74 1.67 11.66 -24.45
N PHE A 75 1.74 12.84 -25.06
CA PHE A 75 1.41 14.09 -24.41
C PHE A 75 -0.05 14.43 -24.73
N THR A 76 -0.91 14.43 -23.70
CA THR A 76 -2.30 14.87 -23.84
C THR A 76 -2.44 16.28 -23.28
N ARG A 77 -2.77 17.25 -24.14
CA ARG A 77 -3.06 18.62 -23.76
C ARG A 77 -4.57 18.82 -23.75
N PHE A 78 -5.08 19.23 -22.60
CA PHE A 78 -6.45 19.69 -22.44
C PHE A 78 -6.50 21.21 -22.61
N HIS A 79 -7.42 21.70 -23.43
CA HIS A 79 -7.67 23.12 -23.59
C HIS A 79 -9.16 23.39 -23.38
N ILE A 80 -9.49 24.24 -22.40
CA ILE A 80 -10.85 24.69 -22.18
C ILE A 80 -11.02 25.99 -22.95
N THR A 81 -11.93 26.00 -23.93
CA THR A 81 -12.20 27.19 -24.74
C THR A 81 -12.96 28.23 -23.93
N LYS A 82 -12.96 29.48 -24.40
CA LYS A 82 -13.71 30.57 -23.76
C LYS A 82 -15.23 30.34 -23.75
N HIS A 83 -15.73 29.44 -24.59
CA HIS A 83 -17.13 29.04 -24.65
C HIS A 83 -17.47 27.89 -23.68
N GLY A 84 -16.46 27.32 -23.01
CA GLY A 84 -16.63 26.24 -22.04
C GLY A 84 -16.42 24.84 -22.62
N ASP A 85 -16.11 24.73 -23.91
CA ASP A 85 -15.86 23.43 -24.55
C ASP A 85 -14.48 22.89 -24.19
N LEU A 86 -14.39 21.58 -23.94
CA LEU A 86 -13.13 20.90 -23.66
C LEU A 86 -12.56 20.29 -24.95
N GLU A 87 -11.47 20.86 -25.42
CA GLU A 87 -10.68 20.32 -26.52
C GLU A 87 -9.56 19.43 -25.96
N VAL A 88 -9.41 18.24 -26.55
CA VAL A 88 -8.41 17.26 -26.14
C VAL A 88 -7.48 16.95 -27.31
N TYR A 89 -6.20 17.26 -27.14
CA TYR A 89 -5.16 16.98 -28.12
C TYR A 89 -4.20 15.93 -27.58
N THR A 90 -4.22 14.72 -28.14
CA THR A 90 -3.27 13.67 -27.80
C THR A 90 -2.24 13.54 -28.90
N LEU A 91 -0.98 13.88 -28.58
CA LEU A 91 0.17 13.67 -29.44
C LEU A 91 0.91 12.43 -28.96
N ALA A 92 0.77 11.33 -29.71
CA ALA A 92 1.57 10.13 -29.52
C ALA A 92 2.72 10.14 -30.53
N ILE A 93 3.95 9.95 -30.04
CA ILE A 93 5.10 9.69 -30.88
C ILE A 93 5.15 8.17 -31.07
N ASP A 94 4.91 7.72 -32.30
CA ASP A 94 5.19 6.34 -32.68
C ASP A 94 6.69 6.17 -32.91
N LYS A 95 7.22 4.99 -32.59
CA LYS A 95 8.66 4.73 -32.59
C LYS A 95 9.23 4.61 -33.99
#